data_AF-A0A7S0T2H0-F1
#
_entry.id   AF-A0A7S0T2H0-F1
#
_cell.length_a   1.000
_cell.length_b   1.000
_cell.length_c   1.000
_cell.angle_alpha   90.00
_cell.angle_beta   90.00
_cell.angle_gamma   90.00
#
_symmetry.space_group_name_H-M   'P 1'
#
loop_
_entity.id
_entity.type
_entity.pdbx_description
1 polymer ?
#
loop_
_entity_poly.entity_id
_entity_poly.type
_entity_poly.pdbx_seq_one_letter_code
_entity_poly.pdbx_strand_id
1 'polypeptide(L)'
;GGTQCAAAGGDDAQAGVIVMPFGEHGTLQDVVNSYLRVGKTMDELLVMYYAIELLRLTESIHGAGVLHADVKPDNLLVRNGGEDWCDWAAHRPGSWQKKGLALIDLGRAIDLTAVPEGTVFVGDCSTEGFRCSEMIEGTP
;
A
#
# COMPACT_ATOMS: atom_id res chain seq x y z
N GLY A 1 61.51 0.86 -9.24
CA GLY A 1 60.44 1.60 -8.52
C GLY A 1 59.65 2.34 -9.57
N GLY A 2 58.33 2.31 -9.62
CA GLY A 2 57.32 1.87 -8.66
C GLY A 2 56.08 2.64 -9.08
N THR A 3 55.29 2.08 -9.98
CA THR A 3 54.08 2.70 -10.50
C THR A 3 52.94 2.41 -9.51
N GLN A 4 52.57 3.40 -8.70
CA GLN A 4 51.34 3.35 -7.92
C GLN A 4 50.16 3.53 -8.88
N CYS A 5 49.44 2.44 -9.16
CA CYS A 5 48.04 2.53 -9.54
C CYS A 5 47.26 2.85 -8.27
N ALA A 6 46.74 4.08 -8.17
CA ALA A 6 45.72 4.41 -7.21
C ALA A 6 44.45 3.63 -7.62
N ALA A 7 44.09 2.61 -6.84
CA ALA A 7 42.79 1.99 -6.95
C ALA A 7 41.75 3.05 -6.57
N ALA A 8 40.90 3.41 -7.53
CA ALA A 8 39.71 4.21 -7.30
C ALA A 8 38.90 3.57 -6.18
N GLY A 9 38.57 4.35 -5.15
CA GLY A 9 37.60 3.95 -4.15
C GLY A 9 36.29 3.66 -4.85
N GLY A 10 35.89 2.40 -4.88
CA GLY A 10 34.53 2.02 -5.24
C GLY A 10 33.63 2.47 -4.11
N ASP A 11 32.63 3.30 -4.44
CA ASP A 11 31.52 3.55 -3.53
C ASP A 11 30.85 2.21 -3.22
N ASP A 12 30.98 1.76 -1.96
CA ASP A 12 30.27 0.60 -1.46
C ASP A 12 28.76 0.91 -1.52
N ALA A 13 28.06 0.31 -2.47
CA ALA A 13 26.61 0.43 -2.56
C ALA A 13 25.98 -0.16 -1.30
N GLN A 14 25.38 0.69 -0.47
CA GLN A 14 24.70 0.27 0.75
C GLN A 14 23.28 -0.19 0.42
N ALA A 15 22.96 -1.44 0.76
CA ALA A 15 21.64 -2.03 0.52
C ALA A 15 20.90 -2.26 1.84
N GLY A 16 19.62 -1.87 1.88
CA GLY A 16 18.68 -2.25 2.93
C GLY A 16 17.83 -3.44 2.52
N VAL A 17 17.57 -4.36 3.44
CA VAL A 17 16.68 -5.52 3.22
C VAL A 17 15.59 -5.51 4.27
N ILE A 18 14.33 -5.55 3.84
CA ILE A 18 13.15 -5.68 4.70
C ILE A 18 12.53 -7.06 4.44
N VAL A 19 12.31 -7.83 5.50
CA VAL A 19 11.64 -9.13 5.43
C VAL A 19 10.23 -8.98 5.99
N MET A 20 9.22 -9.38 5.21
CA MET A 20 7.80 -9.29 5.57
C MET A 20 7.10 -10.63 5.31
N PRO A 21 5.97 -10.92 5.98
CA PRO A 21 5.12 -12.06 5.63
C PRO A 21 4.73 -12.02 4.16
N PHE A 22 4.81 -13.18 3.49
CA PHE A 22 4.43 -13.31 2.09
C PHE A 22 2.90 -13.25 1.94
N GLY A 23 2.40 -12.42 1.02
CA GLY A 23 0.99 -12.37 0.67
C GLY A 23 0.59 -13.56 -0.20
N GLU A 24 0.12 -14.64 0.42
CA GLU A 24 -0.19 -15.92 -0.25
C GLU A 24 -1.19 -15.82 -1.41
N HIS A 25 -2.03 -14.79 -1.42
CA HIS A 25 -3.06 -14.57 -2.44
C HIS A 25 -2.72 -13.43 -3.42
N GLY A 26 -1.50 -12.92 -3.38
CA GLY A 26 -1.06 -11.80 -4.21
C GLY A 26 -1.70 -10.47 -3.82
N THR A 27 -1.66 -9.53 -4.75
CA THR A 27 -2.17 -8.16 -4.59
C THR A 27 -3.62 -8.03 -5.05
N LEU A 28 -4.31 -6.95 -4.65
CA LEU A 28 -5.63 -6.62 -5.18
C LEU A 28 -5.57 -6.39 -6.69
N GLN A 29 -4.45 -5.85 -7.20
CA GLN A 29 -4.18 -5.74 -8.63
C GLN A 29 -4.20 -7.12 -9.33
N ASP A 30 -3.59 -8.14 -8.74
CA ASP A 30 -3.58 -9.51 -9.28
C ASP A 30 -5.00 -10.09 -9.36
N VAL A 31 -5.80 -9.85 -8.31
CA VAL A 31 -7.20 -10.27 -8.27
C VAL A 31 -8.01 -9.58 -9.36
N VAL A 32 -7.94 -8.25 -9.47
CA VAL A 32 -8.64 -7.49 -10.53
C VAL A 32 -8.23 -7.99 -11.92
N ASN A 33 -6.93 -8.16 -12.15
CA ASN A 33 -6.40 -8.68 -13.41
C ASN A 33 -6.90 -10.10 -13.72
N SER A 34 -7.15 -10.93 -12.71
CA SER A 34 -7.72 -12.28 -12.91
C SER A 34 -9.14 -12.26 -13.47
N TYR A 35 -9.98 -11.31 -13.03
CA TYR A 35 -11.32 -11.11 -13.58
C TYR A 35 -11.25 -10.57 -15.01
N LEU A 36 -10.39 -9.59 -15.27
CA LEU A 36 -10.20 -9.02 -16.61
C LEU A 36 -9.74 -10.07 -17.63
N ARG A 37 -8.84 -10.98 -17.25
CA ARG A 37 -8.38 -12.08 -18.13
C ARG A 37 -9.50 -13.00 -18.61
N VAL A 38 -10.56 -13.16 -17.82
CA VAL A 38 -11.74 -13.96 -18.19
C VAL A 38 -12.90 -13.10 -18.73
N GLY A 39 -12.64 -11.82 -19.03
CA GLY A 39 -13.64 -10.90 -19.56
C GLY A 39 -14.76 -10.57 -18.57
N LYS A 40 -14.49 -10.67 -17.27
CA LYS A 40 -15.46 -10.37 -16.20
C LYS A 40 -15.01 -9.14 -15.39
N THR A 41 -15.97 -8.56 -14.69
CA THR A 41 -15.73 -7.60 -13.62
C THR A 41 -15.83 -8.30 -12.27
N MET A 42 -15.18 -7.74 -11.25
CA MET A 42 -15.33 -8.22 -9.88
C MET A 42 -16.79 -8.06 -9.42
N ASP A 43 -17.27 -9.01 -8.61
CA ASP A 43 -18.61 -8.95 -8.00
C ASP A 43 -18.74 -7.71 -7.11
N GLU A 44 -19.88 -7.02 -7.20
CA GLU A 44 -20.14 -5.79 -6.45
C GLU A 44 -20.02 -5.98 -4.93
N LEU A 45 -20.43 -7.14 -4.40
CA LEU A 45 -20.31 -7.44 -2.98
C LEU A 45 -18.83 -7.53 -2.55
N LEU A 46 -17.97 -8.08 -3.41
CA LEU A 46 -16.53 -8.13 -3.15
C LEU A 46 -15.89 -6.75 -3.27
N VAL A 47 -16.33 -5.93 -4.23
CA VAL A 47 -15.86 -4.54 -4.37
C VAL A 47 -16.22 -3.75 -3.11
N MET A 48 -17.47 -3.85 -2.63
CA MET A 48 -17.89 -3.21 -1.39
C MET A 48 -17.09 -3.71 -0.18
N TYR A 49 -16.87 -5.02 -0.08
CA TYR A 49 -16.06 -5.61 0.98
C TYR A 49 -14.64 -5.02 1.01
N TYR A 50 -13.93 -5.02 -0.12
CA TYR A 50 -12.58 -4.48 -0.19
C TYR A 50 -12.51 -2.96 -0.03
N ALA A 51 -13.56 -2.23 -0.44
CA ALA A 51 -13.66 -0.79 -0.18
C ALA A 51 -13.75 -0.51 1.33
N ILE A 52 -14.54 -1.29 2.08
CA ILE A 52 -14.63 -1.16 3.54
C ILE A 52 -13.28 -1.49 4.22
N GLU A 53 -12.60 -2.56 3.77
CA GLU A 53 -11.25 -2.90 4.25
C GLU A 53 -10.25 -1.77 4.01
N LEU A 54 -10.26 -1.18 2.82
CA LEU A 54 -9.39 -0.05 2.49
C LEU A 54 -9.66 1.16 3.38
N LEU A 55 -10.93 1.52 3.62
CA LEU A 55 -11.29 2.61 4.51
C LEU A 55 -10.79 2.38 5.95
N ARG A 56 -10.92 1.15 6.46
CA ARG A 56 -10.40 0.79 7.80
C ARG A 56 -8.88 0.84 7.89
N LEU A 57 -8.18 0.41 6.84
CA LEU A 57 -6.72 0.52 6.77
C LEU A 57 -6.28 1.99 6.78
N THR A 58 -6.94 2.83 5.97
CA THR A 58 -6.68 4.28 5.91
C THR A 58 -6.96 4.96 7.24
N GLU A 59 -8.08 4.65 7.90
CA GLU A 59 -8.39 5.14 9.24
C GLU A 59 -7.32 4.73 10.25
N SER A 60 -6.90 3.47 10.22
CA SER A 60 -5.90 2.93 11.16
C SER A 60 -4.53 3.58 10.98
N ILE A 61 -4.06 3.75 9.74
CA ILE A 61 -2.74 4.35 9.47
C ILE A 61 -2.73 5.85 9.78
N HIS A 62 -3.81 6.57 9.44
CA HIS A 62 -3.95 7.98 9.81
C HIS A 62 -4.06 8.16 11.34
N GLY A 63 -4.78 7.27 12.02
CA GLY A 63 -4.85 7.25 13.49
C GLY A 63 -3.50 6.99 14.17
N ALA A 64 -2.57 6.32 13.47
CA ALA A 64 -1.18 6.16 13.91
C ALA A 64 -0.28 7.35 13.56
N GLY A 65 -0.81 8.41 12.94
CA GLY A 65 -0.04 9.57 12.51
C GLY A 65 0.83 9.31 11.28
N VAL A 66 0.46 8.36 10.42
CA VAL A 66 1.21 8.04 9.21
C VAL A 66 0.34 8.26 7.97
N LEU A 67 0.85 8.99 6.99
CA LEU A 67 0.26 9.08 5.66
C LEU A 67 0.99 8.12 4.73
N HIS A 68 0.29 7.16 4.10
CA HIS A 68 0.96 6.22 3.20
C HIS A 68 1.52 6.87 1.92
N ALA A 69 0.81 7.86 1.39
CA ALA A 69 1.14 8.64 0.19
C ALA A 69 1.34 7.84 -1.13
N ASP A 70 0.96 6.54 -1.16
CA ASP A 70 1.08 5.67 -2.34
C ASP A 70 0.05 4.52 -2.31
N VAL A 71 -1.21 4.84 -2.02
CA VAL A 71 -2.28 3.84 -1.95
C VAL A 71 -2.73 3.48 -3.36
N LYS A 72 -2.50 2.21 -3.75
CA LYS A 72 -2.83 1.67 -5.07
C LYS A 72 -3.01 0.14 -5.01
N PRO A 73 -3.65 -0.50 -6.01
CA PRO A 73 -4.02 -1.92 -5.93
C PRO A 73 -2.84 -2.89 -5.78
N ASP A 74 -1.65 -2.54 -6.26
CA ASP A 74 -0.42 -3.33 -6.11
C ASP A 74 0.18 -3.24 -4.69
N ASN A 75 -0.12 -2.19 -3.94
CA ASN A 75 0.30 -2.01 -2.54
C ASN A 75 -0.69 -2.63 -1.54
N LEU A 76 -1.69 -3.37 -2.02
CA LEU A 76 -2.72 -4.00 -1.19
C LEU A 76 -2.63 -5.52 -1.33
N LEU A 77 -2.05 -6.19 -0.33
CA LEU A 77 -2.02 -7.65 -0.27
C LEU A 77 -3.39 -8.21 0.15
N VAL A 78 -3.85 -9.23 -0.56
CA VAL A 78 -5.09 -9.93 -0.23
C VAL A 78 -4.81 -11.00 0.83
N ARG A 79 -5.60 -10.96 1.91
CA ARG A 79 -5.55 -11.90 3.02
C ARG A 79 -6.82 -12.73 3.04
N ASN A 80 -6.69 -14.06 3.13
CA ASN A 80 -7.83 -14.97 3.22
C ASN A 80 -7.57 -16.12 4.23
N GLY A 81 -6.90 -15.83 5.34
CA GLY A 81 -6.75 -16.77 6.46
C GLY A 81 -7.95 -16.78 7.41
N GLY A 82 -7.98 -17.66 8.40
CA GLY A 82 -9.07 -17.74 9.40
C GLY A 82 -10.31 -18.50 8.94
N GLU A 83 -11.40 -18.40 9.70
CA GLU A 83 -12.65 -19.18 9.56
C GLU A 83 -13.39 -18.92 8.23
N ASP A 84 -14.35 -19.79 7.89
CA ASP A 84 -15.12 -19.68 6.64
C ASP A 84 -15.95 -18.38 6.58
N TRP A 85 -16.25 -17.91 5.37
CA TRP A 85 -17.00 -16.68 5.10
C TRP A 85 -18.44 -16.66 5.67
N CYS A 86 -18.90 -17.80 6.19
CA CYS A 86 -20.24 -18.02 6.73
C CYS A 86 -20.59 -17.11 7.91
N ASP A 87 -19.60 -16.56 8.60
CA ASP A 87 -19.80 -15.73 9.81
C ASP A 87 -19.68 -14.21 9.56
N TRP A 88 -19.72 -13.76 8.30
CA TRP A 88 -19.66 -12.33 8.00
C TRP A 88 -20.95 -11.62 8.43
N ALA A 89 -20.83 -10.65 9.36
CA ALA A 89 -21.88 -9.68 9.65
C ALA A 89 -21.31 -8.27 9.84
N ALA A 90 -22.08 -7.23 9.53
CA ALA A 90 -21.67 -5.83 9.71
C ALA A 90 -21.17 -5.49 11.13
N HIS A 91 -21.72 -6.18 12.14
CA HIS A 91 -21.40 -6.04 13.57
C HIS A 91 -20.60 -7.23 14.14
N ARG A 92 -20.46 -8.32 13.37
CA ARG A 92 -19.49 -9.39 13.61
C ARG A 92 -18.63 -9.51 12.37
N PRO A 93 -17.76 -8.52 12.15
CA PRO A 93 -16.66 -8.77 11.26
C PRO A 93 -16.00 -10.07 11.76
N GLY A 94 -15.91 -11.12 10.93
CA GLY A 94 -15.20 -12.35 11.31
C GLY A 94 -13.73 -12.06 11.69
N SER A 95 -12.82 -13.00 11.48
CA SER A 95 -11.40 -12.72 11.71
C SER A 95 -10.81 -11.75 10.64
N TRP A 96 -11.13 -10.45 10.69
CA TRP A 96 -10.52 -9.38 9.86
C TRP A 96 -9.02 -9.22 10.16
N GLN A 97 -8.57 -9.79 11.27
CA GLN A 97 -7.15 -9.96 11.58
C GLN A 97 -6.44 -10.86 10.58
N LYS A 98 -7.16 -11.81 9.95
CA LYS A 98 -6.61 -12.81 9.02
C LYS A 98 -7.25 -12.77 7.62
N LYS A 99 -8.34 -12.02 7.42
CA LYS A 99 -8.98 -11.77 6.13
C LYS A 99 -8.96 -10.30 5.76
N GLY A 100 -9.13 -9.99 4.48
CA GLY A 100 -9.26 -8.62 3.98
C GLY A 100 -8.00 -8.16 3.28
N LEU A 101 -7.58 -6.93 3.56
CA LEU A 101 -6.41 -6.31 2.92
C LEU A 101 -5.30 -6.06 3.93
N ALA A 102 -4.05 -6.10 3.48
CA ALA A 102 -2.91 -5.56 4.19
C ALA A 102 -2.20 -4.55 3.29
N LEU A 103 -1.95 -3.36 3.84
CA LEU A 103 -1.23 -2.30 3.16
C LEU A 103 0.28 -2.55 3.29
N ILE A 104 1.00 -2.45 2.19
CA ILE A 104 2.45 -2.62 2.10
C ILE A 104 3.10 -1.45 1.36
N ASP A 105 4.43 -1.41 1.37
CA ASP A 105 5.25 -0.40 0.70
C ASP A 105 5.12 1.01 1.30
N LEU A 106 5.75 1.18 2.46
CA LEU A 106 5.89 2.47 3.14
C LEU A 106 7.04 3.33 2.58
N GLY A 107 7.57 3.03 1.38
CA GLY A 107 8.71 3.73 0.81
C GLY A 107 8.46 5.23 0.54
N ARG A 108 7.19 5.63 0.46
CA ARG A 108 6.75 7.03 0.31
C ARG A 108 5.98 7.56 1.52
N ALA A 109 5.85 6.76 2.57
CA ALA A 109 5.04 7.14 3.72
C ALA A 109 5.65 8.33 4.47
N ILE A 110 4.78 9.17 5.02
CA ILE A 110 5.14 10.37 5.78
C ILE A 110 4.71 10.17 7.23
N ASP A 111 5.67 10.29 8.14
CA ASP A 111 5.40 10.38 9.57
C ASP A 111 4.91 11.80 9.90
N LEU A 112 3.62 11.93 10.19
CA LEU A 112 2.99 13.20 10.54
C LEU A 112 3.39 13.67 11.94
N THR A 113 3.90 12.78 12.81
CA THR A 113 4.40 13.15 14.13
C THR A 113 5.78 13.81 14.07
N ALA A 114 6.49 13.66 12.95
CA ALA A 114 7.78 14.27 12.68
C ALA A 114 7.68 15.70 12.12
N VAL A 115 6.48 16.21 11.85
CA VAL A 115 6.24 17.55 11.32
C VAL A 115 5.29 18.36 12.22
N PRO A 116 5.30 19.71 12.15
CA PRO A 116 4.34 20.52 12.90
C PRO A 116 2.88 20.23 12.51
N GLU A 117 1.99 20.28 13.49
CA GLU A 117 0.54 20.17 13.25
C GLU A 117 0.06 21.25 12.25
N GLY A 118 -0.81 20.86 11.32
CA GLY A 118 -1.31 21.74 10.26
C GLY A 118 -0.35 21.92 9.07
N THR A 119 0.75 21.16 9.02
CA THR A 119 1.61 21.09 7.83
C THR A 119 0.81 20.57 6.63
N VAL A 120 0.94 21.25 5.49
CA VAL A 120 0.39 20.84 4.20
C VAL A 120 1.52 20.37 3.28
N PHE A 121 1.22 19.46 2.37
CA PHE A 121 2.21 18.85 1.49
C PHE A 121 1.89 19.19 0.03
N VAL A 122 2.92 19.57 -0.70
CA VAL A 122 2.84 19.70 -2.16
C VAL A 122 3.71 18.61 -2.76
N GLY A 123 3.15 17.83 -3.67
CA GLY A 123 3.84 16.74 -4.31
C GLY A 123 3.26 16.44 -5.68
N ASP A 124 3.92 15.56 -6.41
CA ASP A 124 3.39 14.96 -7.64
C ASP A 124 3.59 13.45 -7.55
N CYS A 125 2.62 12.69 -8.03
CA CYS A 125 2.84 11.30 -8.36
C CYS A 125 3.05 11.20 -9.87
N SER A 126 4.17 10.60 -10.27
CA SER A 126 4.60 10.46 -11.67
C SER A 126 3.63 9.69 -12.58
N THR A 127 2.56 9.14 -12.00
CA THR A 127 1.51 8.40 -12.71
C THR A 127 0.21 9.19 -12.62
N GLU A 128 -0.30 9.68 -13.76
CA GLU A 128 -1.48 10.56 -13.82
C GLU A 128 -2.71 9.96 -13.14
N GLY A 129 -2.91 8.64 -13.23
CA GLY A 129 -4.06 7.94 -12.64
C GLY A 129 -4.07 7.88 -11.10
N PHE A 130 -3.00 8.30 -10.43
CA PHE A 130 -2.91 8.31 -8.96
C PHE A 130 -2.80 9.72 -8.37
N ARG A 131 -2.94 10.77 -9.19
CA ARG A 131 -2.93 12.15 -8.69
C ARG A 131 -4.20 12.42 -7.91
N CYS A 132 -4.07 12.89 -6.67
CA CYS A 132 -5.23 13.41 -5.93
C CYS A 132 -5.69 14.75 -6.51
N SER A 133 -6.88 15.19 -6.12
CA SER A 133 -7.48 16.46 -6.58
C SER A 133 -6.54 17.64 -6.43
N GLU A 134 -5.87 17.74 -5.29
CA GLU A 134 -4.96 18.82 -4.93
C GLU A 134 -3.74 18.86 -5.87
N MET A 135 -3.19 17.70 -6.22
CA MET A 135 -2.09 17.60 -7.20
C MET A 135 -2.52 18.01 -8.61
N ILE A 136 -3.77 17.74 -8.99
CA ILE A 136 -4.30 18.12 -10.31
C ILE A 136 -4.59 19.62 -10.36
N GLU A 137 -5.14 20.17 -9.27
CA GLU A 137 -5.52 21.57 -9.14
C GLU A 137 -4.34 22.49 -8.81
N GLY A 138 -3.20 21.93 -8.41
CA GLY A 138 -2.00 22.68 -8.03
C GLY A 138 -2.16 23.39 -6.69
N THR A 139 -2.96 22.81 -5.79
CA THR A 139 -3.22 23.32 -4.44
C THR A 139 -2.59 22.39 -3.39
N PRO A 140 -2.23 22.90 -2.20
CA PRO A 140 -1.90 22.08 -1.04
C PRO A 140 -3.12 21.38 -0.44
#